data_AF-A0A4Q6FRG9-F1
#
_entry.id   AF-A0A4Q6FRG9-F1
#
_cell.length_a   1.000
_cell.length_b   1.000
_cell.length_c   1.000
_cell.angle_alpha   90.00
_cell.angle_beta   90.00
_cell.angle_gamma   90.00
#
_symmetry.space_group_name_H-M   'P 1'
#
loop_
_entity.id
_entity.type
_entity.pdbx_description
1 polymer ?
#
loop_
_entity_poly.entity_id
_entity_poly.type
_entity_poly.pdbx_seq_one_letter_code
_entity_poly.pdbx_strand_id
1 'polypeptide(L)'
;MQIPIESLGAETLRRVAEEFVTREGTDYGVSAADLNTKVEQVLHQLRRGQAILMFDSESETCHIVTKDNPLFRTPSTKQNGPHRVDEDRLD
;
A
#
# COMPACT_ATOMS: atom_id res chain seq x y z
N MET A 1 17.43 3.52 1.16
CA MET A 1 18.10 2.52 2.04
C MET A 1 17.03 1.76 2.81
N GLN A 2 17.03 0.42 2.81
CA GLN A 2 16.10 -0.34 3.65
C GLN A 2 16.56 -0.30 5.12
N ILE A 3 15.67 0.09 6.03
CA ILE A 3 15.98 0.14 7.47
C ILE A 3 15.12 -0.90 8.21
N PRO A 4 15.71 -1.71 9.12
CA PRO A 4 14.95 -2.63 9.93
C PRO A 4 14.06 -1.86 10.91
N ILE A 5 12.77 -2.22 10.94
CA ILE A 5 11.77 -1.59 11.82
C ILE A 5 12.09 -1.74 13.30
N GLU A 6 12.85 -2.78 13.66
CA GLU A 6 13.34 -3.04 15.02
C GLU A 6 14.37 -2.02 15.48
N SER A 7 15.02 -1.33 14.55
CA SER A 7 15.95 -0.25 14.84
C SER A 7 15.25 1.10 15.06
N LEU A 8 13.95 1.20 14.76
CA LEU A 8 13.15 2.39 15.06
C LEU A 8 12.38 2.20 16.36
N GLY A 9 12.23 3.29 17.11
CA GLY A 9 11.29 3.31 18.23
C GLY A 9 9.86 3.06 17.76
N ALA A 10 9.06 2.40 18.59
CA ALA A 10 7.65 2.13 18.29
C ALA A 10 6.88 3.42 17.95
N GLU A 11 7.20 4.53 18.62
CA GLU A 11 6.60 5.83 18.35
C GLU A 11 6.98 6.38 16.97
N THR A 12 8.26 6.32 16.60
CA THR A 12 8.72 6.74 15.26
C THR A 12 8.09 5.89 14.17
N LEU A 13 8.05 4.57 14.34
CA LEU A 13 7.45 3.66 13.38
C LEU A 13 5.95 3.97 13.19
N ARG A 14 5.25 4.26 14.28
CA ARG A 14 3.84 4.69 14.25
C ARG A 14 3.68 6.00 13.51
N ARG A 15 4.53 7.01 13.76
CA ARG A 15 4.49 8.30 13.06
C ARG A 15 4.69 8.15 11.55
N VAL A 16 5.65 7.33 11.14
CA VAL A 16 5.88 7.06 9.71
C VAL A 16 4.68 6.35 9.08
N ALA A 17 4.05 5.40 9.78
CA ALA A 17 2.86 4.73 9.30
C ALA A 17 1.64 5.68 9.23
N GLU A 18 1.47 6.56 10.22
CA GLU A 18 0.46 7.63 10.22
C GLU A 18 0.65 8.57 9.03
N GLU A 19 1.88 9.03 8.80
CA GLU A 19 2.23 9.87 7.63
C GLU A 19 1.99 9.14 6.31
N PHE A 20 2.33 7.86 6.23
CA PHE A 20 2.06 7.07 5.02
C PHE A 20 0.56 6.99 4.72
N VAL A 21 -0.26 6.64 5.71
CA VAL A 21 -1.71 6.51 5.55
C VAL A 21 -2.38 7.86 5.27
N THR A 22 -1.86 8.96 5.84
CA THR A 22 -2.41 10.31 5.61
C THR A 22 -1.96 10.89 4.26
N ARG A 23 -0.73 10.62 3.80
CA ARG A 23 -0.22 11.10 2.50
C ARG A 23 -0.72 10.30 1.32
N GLU A 24 -0.84 8.97 1.45
CA GLU A 24 -1.52 8.09 0.48
C GLU A 24 -3.05 8.12 0.67
N GLY A 25 -3.55 9.05 1.48
CA GLY A 25 -4.95 9.34 1.68
C GLY A 25 -5.58 9.79 0.37
N THR A 26 -5.94 8.82 -0.46
CA THR A 26 -7.07 8.96 -1.37
C THR A 26 -8.26 9.37 -0.50
N ASP A 27 -8.76 10.56 -0.81
CA ASP A 27 -9.94 11.22 -0.27
C ASP A 27 -11.17 10.31 -0.36
N TYR A 28 -11.26 9.33 0.53
CA TYR A 28 -12.42 8.44 0.64
C TYR A 28 -12.79 8.30 2.11
N GLY A 29 -13.35 9.38 2.67
CA GLY A 29 -14.30 9.33 3.79
C GLY A 29 -13.91 8.49 5.01
N VAL A 30 -12.62 8.40 5.34
CA VAL A 30 -12.18 7.62 6.49
C VAL A 30 -12.43 8.38 7.78
N SER A 31 -13.30 7.84 8.62
CA SER A 31 -13.47 8.33 9.99
C SER A 31 -12.16 8.19 10.76
N ALA A 32 -11.96 8.97 11.83
CA ALA A 32 -10.76 8.87 12.67
C ALA A 32 -10.49 7.43 13.20
N ALA A 33 -11.54 6.61 13.30
CA ALA A 33 -11.46 5.19 13.64
C ALA A 33 -10.72 4.35 12.58
N ASP A 34 -10.88 4.68 11.29
CA ASP A 34 -10.22 3.99 10.18
C ASP A 34 -8.74 4.35 10.09
N LEU A 35 -8.34 5.58 10.47
CA LEU A 35 -6.94 5.99 10.44
C LEU A 35 -6.08 5.11 11.36
N ASN A 36 -6.47 5.00 12.64
CA ASN A 36 -5.73 4.18 13.61
C ASN A 36 -5.74 2.70 13.20
N THR A 37 -6.86 2.21 12.66
CA THR A 37 -6.97 0.84 12.14
C THR A 37 -6.01 0.59 10.97
N LYS A 38 -5.94 1.52 10.01
CA LYS A 38 -5.02 1.43 8.87
C LYS A 38 -3.55 1.51 9.31
N VAL A 39 -3.23 2.36 10.28
CA VAL A 39 -1.89 2.45 10.87
C VAL A 39 -1.50 1.10 11.48
N GLU A 40 -2.36 0.50 12.29
CA GLU A 40 -2.12 -0.82 12.87
C GLU A 40 -1.95 -1.91 11.80
N GLN A 41 -2.73 -1.87 10.71
CA GLN A 41 -2.58 -2.78 9.57
C GLN A 41 -1.21 -2.63 8.88
N VAL A 42 -0.73 -1.40 8.69
CA VAL A 42 0.59 -1.13 8.11
C VAL A 42 1.70 -1.63 9.02
N LEU A 43 1.61 -1.35 10.32
CA LEU A 43 2.55 -1.84 11.34
C LEU A 43 2.59 -3.38 11.37
N HIS A 44 1.44 -4.03 11.24
CA HIS A 44 1.35 -5.48 11.16
C HIS A 44 2.01 -6.04 9.91
N GLN A 45 1.81 -5.41 8.74
CA GLN A 45 2.47 -5.80 7.50
C GLN A 45 3.99 -5.64 7.58
N LEU A 46 4.47 -4.57 8.19
CA LEU A 46 5.90 -4.35 8.47
C LEU A 46 6.46 -5.49 9.35
N ARG A 47 5.78 -5.81 10.46
CA ARG A 47 6.16 -6.91 11.36
C ARG A 47 6.15 -8.28 10.68
N ARG A 48 5.25 -8.51 9.71
CA ARG A 48 5.19 -9.76 8.93
C ARG A 48 6.14 -9.80 7.73
N GLY A 49 6.89 -8.73 7.46
CA GLY A 49 7.74 -8.64 6.26
C GLY A 49 6.93 -8.57 4.95
N GLN A 50 5.65 -8.20 5.04
CA GLN A 50 4.78 -7.88 3.89
C GLN A 50 4.95 -6.44 3.42
N ALA A 51 5.50 -5.58 4.27
CA ALA A 51 5.95 -4.24 3.92
C ALA A 51 7.40 -4.04 4.37
N ILE A 52 8.11 -3.13 3.72
CA ILE A 52 9.46 -2.70 4.07
C ILE A 52 9.49 -1.20 4.30
N LEU A 53 10.33 -0.79 5.24
CA LEU A 53 10.61 0.61 5.51
C LEU A 53 11.86 1.03 4.74
N MET A 54 11.72 2.08 3.94
CA MET A 54 12.75 2.68 3.10
C MET A 54 13.04 4.09 3.60
N PHE A 55 14.28 4.36 3.94
CA PHE A 55 14.75 5.70 4.24
C PHE A 55 15.44 6.31 3.03
N ASP A 56 15.04 7.52 2.67
CA ASP A 56 15.67 8.33 1.63
C ASP A 56 16.62 9.33 2.28
N SER A 57 17.91 9.21 1.99
CA SER A 57 18.94 10.08 2.58
C SER A 57 19.00 11.46 1.92
N GLU A 58 18.47 11.61 0.71
CA GLU A 58 18.49 12.88 -0.02
C GLU A 58 17.39 13.82 0.49
N SER A 59 16.20 13.27 0.74
CA SER A 59 15.03 14.00 1.24
C SER A 59 14.87 13.89 2.76
N GLU A 60 15.68 13.07 3.42
CA GLU A 60 15.59 12.73 4.85
C GLU A 60 14.20 12.18 5.24
N THR A 61 13.54 11.47 4.33
CA THR A 61 12.17 10.97 4.50
C THR A 61 12.09 9.46 4.62
N CYS A 62 11.11 9.00 5.40
CA CYS A 62 10.75 7.59 5.50
C CYS A 62 9.58 7.26 4.57
N HIS A 63 9.71 6.16 3.83
CA HIS A 63 8.72 5.64 2.90
C HIS A 63 8.38 4.19 3.26
N ILE A 64 7.12 3.83 3.17
CA ILE A 64 6.67 2.45 3.39
C ILE A 64 6.30 1.85 2.03
N VAL A 65 6.85 0.69 1.72
CA VAL A 65 6.56 -0.03 0.48
C VAL A 65 5.93 -1.37 0.85
N THR A 66 4.65 -1.54 0.53
CA THR A 66 3.96 -2.82 0.72
C THR A 66 4.19 -3.72 -0.50
N LYS A 67 4.38 -5.02 -0.27
CA LYS A 67 4.51 -6.03 -1.35
C LYS A 67 3.22 -6.22 -2.14
N ASP A 68 2.10 -5.78 -1.59
CA ASP A 68 0.77 -5.94 -2.19
C ASP A 68 0.23 -4.67 -2.87
N ASN A 69 1.02 -3.58 -2.96
CA ASN A 69 0.54 -2.36 -3.61
C ASN A 69 0.34 -2.57 -5.13
N PRO A 70 -0.91 -2.46 -5.65
CA PRO A 70 -1.18 -2.58 -7.08
C PRO A 70 -0.57 -1.44 -7.91
N LEU A 71 -0.13 -0.33 -7.31
CA LEU A 71 0.61 0.73 -8.01
C LEU A 71 2.09 0.37 -8.30
N PHE A 72 2.64 -0.66 -7.62
CA PHE A 72 3.96 -1.25 -7.94
C PHE A 72 3.85 -2.61 -8.64
N ARG A 73 2.63 -3.12 -8.84
CA ARG A 73 2.39 -4.12 -9.88
C ARG A 73 2.40 -3.37 -11.20
N THR A 74 3.46 -3.51 -11.99
CA THR A 74 3.35 -3.19 -13.43
C THR A 74 2.10 -3.90 -13.94
N PRO A 75 1.17 -3.21 -14.62
CA PRO A 75 0.02 -3.86 -15.23
C PRO A 75 0.50 -4.63 -16.45
N SER A 76 1.12 -5.79 -16.23
CA SER A 76 1.39 -6.77 -17.27
C SER A 76 0.77 -8.09 -16.86
N THR A 77 -0.52 -8.26 -17.20
CA THR A 77 -0.98 -9.34 -18.10
C THR A 77 -2.43 -9.76 -17.84
N LYS A 78 -3.22 -9.62 -18.92
CA LYS A 78 -4.49 -10.28 -19.27
C LYS A 78 -5.69 -10.14 -18.32
N GLN A 79 -6.56 -9.19 -18.66
CA GLN A 79 -7.97 -9.54 -18.79
C GLN A 79 -8.19 -10.09 -20.21
N ASN A 80 -8.12 -11.41 -20.35
CA ASN A 80 -8.70 -12.13 -21.48
C ASN A 80 -10.21 -11.83 -21.51
N GLY A 81 -10.74 -11.42 -22.66
CA GLY A 81 -12.18 -11.42 -22.88
C GLY A 81 -12.73 -12.85 -22.91
N PRO A 82 -14.02 -13.06 -22.59
CA PRO A 82 -14.78 -14.09 -23.24
C PRO A 82 -15.24 -13.56 -24.60
N HIS A 83 -14.58 -14.06 -25.64
CA HIS A 83 -15.14 -14.22 -26.96
C HIS A 83 -16.47 -14.98 -26.80
N ARG A 84 -17.61 -14.29 -26.90
CA ARG A 84 -18.88 -14.89 -27.27
C ARG A 84 -19.19 -14.43 -28.68
N VAL A 85 -18.79 -15.30 -29.61
CA VAL A 85 -19.51 -15.48 -30.86
C VAL A 85 -20.94 -15.94 -30.55
N ASP A 86 -21.82 -15.59 -31.48
CA ASP A 86 -23.15 -16.18 -31.71
C ASP A 86 -24.34 -15.58 -30.92
N GLU A 87 -25.01 -14.62 -31.57
CA GLU A 87 -26.47 -14.58 -31.77
C GLU A 87 -26.67 -13.74 -33.06
N ASP A 88 -26.58 -14.33 -34.24
CA ASP A 88 -27.75 -14.85 -34.97
C ASP A 88 -29.07 -14.31 -34.42
N ARG A 89 -29.58 -13.24 -35.03
CA ARG A 89 -30.99 -13.25 -35.44
C ARG A 89 -31.24 -12.37 -36.66
N LEU A 90 -31.59 -13.11 -37.71
CA LEU A 90 -32.22 -12.79 -38.98
C LEU A 90 -33.50 -11.92 -38.85
N ASP A 91 -33.74 -11.20 -39.96
CA ASP A 91 -34.93 -10.45 -40.44
C ASP A 91 -35.02 -8.95 -40.09
#